data_AF-N4VKG1-F1
#
_entry.id   AF-N4VKG1-F1
#
_cell.length_a   1.000
_cell.length_b   1.000
_cell.length_c   1.000
_cell.angle_alpha   90.00
_cell.angle_beta   90.00
_cell.angle_gamma   90.00
#
_symmetry.space_group_name_H-M   'P 1'
#
loop_
_entity.id
_entity.type
_entity.pdbx_description
1 polymer ?
#
loop_
_entity_poly.entity_id
_entity_poly.type
_entity_poly.pdbx_seq_one_letter_code
_entity_poly.pdbx_strand_id
1 'polypeptide(L)'
;MKYQAVAFATSTLMGLASAGSNHQHHHGHVRRVEKREVPLEHSHELYLKITGEFLNKNNPKKIGDPVFGLLGDAAAIKGAGQVTNLACLHQETADQAFTNAKAAKDIRGMSGALVYAALERNTQGVGKTSDACTDKAVNPEIAAIKQHQDPASDNAAATNKAIALELAKQLASVGGDPLLALESGTFAPGDKKDTTFRGNACDTSTDPVGCIFTEKKLVLDATPDEIKAAVAGITPTVTGGTGELKANHIDFAGLPVAGQPAGATTGGGKAANTSDSTAGSGNGNKNNGNKNAGSSKAQSKTEKDASCNANSAKAVGDNANNKASNSTTGGGGGGGESNTGTGNAAAGTNVQTFTGDLGGLPPPVLQTDGKRPFSVNGDSFVGKGAALGRSCDVQKNKCATAVNAGQLQASVSQCDEQNAECHSQNKLRRRRRRQDGSWIRTRQAANDFGKCTDPTIVFSKSLPDRKEPGFIPSNTKDFNHGSAQRIGIIAGFICDRLNDNCKAAKTTVANCKSAQQAAAAATQDQAAADAFNKVITGGAAGGGGNATAQATCA
;
A
#
# COMPACT_ATOMS: atom_id res chain seq x y z
N MET A 1 5.43 -63.52 -37.71
CA MET A 1 5.48 -64.90 -37.15
C MET A 1 6.04 -64.75 -35.73
N LYS A 2 5.39 -65.23 -34.66
CA LYS A 2 5.59 -66.57 -34.03
C LYS A 2 7.09 -66.94 -33.93
N TYR A 3 7.69 -67.36 -32.82
CA TYR A 3 7.26 -67.80 -31.48
C TYR A 3 8.30 -67.27 -30.43
N GLN A 4 8.25 -67.46 -29.10
CA GLN A 4 7.33 -68.13 -28.16
C GLN A 4 7.50 -67.53 -26.74
N ALA A 5 6.85 -68.11 -25.71
CA ALA A 5 7.20 -67.97 -24.29
C ALA A 5 7.49 -69.36 -23.69
N VAL A 6 8.34 -69.43 -22.64
CA VAL A 6 8.46 -70.59 -21.74
C VAL A 6 8.65 -70.09 -20.31
N ALA A 7 7.86 -70.62 -19.39
CA ALA A 7 8.00 -70.43 -17.94
C ALA A 7 7.64 -71.72 -17.21
N PHE A 8 8.48 -72.17 -16.28
CA PHE A 8 8.23 -73.14 -15.21
C PHE A 8 9.31 -72.84 -14.13
N ALA A 9 8.95 -72.51 -12.87
CA ALA A 9 8.62 -73.44 -11.77
C ALA A 9 9.88 -74.22 -11.26
N THR A 10 10.17 -74.40 -9.97
CA THR A 10 9.43 -74.16 -8.70
C THR A 10 10.40 -74.27 -7.48
N SER A 11 10.03 -73.71 -6.31
CA SER A 11 10.33 -74.11 -4.89
C SER A 11 11.42 -75.18 -4.58
N THR A 12 12.19 -75.18 -3.46
CA THR A 12 12.09 -74.55 -2.12
C THR A 12 13.35 -74.89 -1.30
N LEU A 13 13.77 -74.04 -0.33
CA LEU A 13 13.95 -74.44 1.08
C LEU A 13 14.17 -73.24 2.02
N MET A 14 13.66 -73.34 3.26
CA MET A 14 13.88 -72.34 4.33
C MET A 14 15.24 -72.52 5.02
N GLY A 15 15.80 -71.40 5.49
CA GLY A 15 16.74 -71.36 6.62
C GLY A 15 16.41 -70.16 7.51
N LEU A 16 15.76 -70.40 8.65
CA LEU A 16 15.56 -69.36 9.67
C LEU A 16 16.78 -69.28 10.59
N ALA A 17 17.30 -68.07 10.78
CA ALA A 17 18.13 -67.70 11.93
C ALA A 17 17.67 -66.31 12.42
N SER A 18 17.47 -66.18 13.73
CA SER A 18 16.82 -65.02 14.35
C SER A 18 17.77 -64.15 15.17
N ALA A 19 17.38 -62.89 15.33
CA ALA A 19 17.88 -61.88 16.28
C ALA A 19 19.15 -61.08 15.86
N GLY A 20 19.06 -59.75 16.01
CA GLY A 20 20.13 -58.81 15.72
C GLY A 20 19.61 -57.40 15.40
N SER A 21 18.98 -56.73 16.35
CA SER A 21 18.40 -55.38 16.15
C SER A 21 19.48 -54.33 15.87
N ASN A 22 19.40 -53.64 14.73
CA ASN A 22 19.97 -52.29 14.58
C ASN A 22 19.23 -51.49 13.49
N HIS A 23 18.25 -50.70 13.90
CA HIS A 23 17.63 -49.67 13.04
C HIS A 23 18.58 -48.47 12.90
N GLN A 24 19.55 -48.56 11.98
CA GLN A 24 20.24 -47.36 11.50
C GLN A 24 19.37 -46.67 10.44
N HIS A 25 18.63 -45.65 10.90
CA HIS A 25 17.88 -44.73 10.05
C HIS A 25 18.84 -43.92 9.17
N HIS A 26 19.21 -44.48 8.02
CA HIS A 26 19.79 -43.69 6.94
C HIS A 26 18.73 -42.77 6.35
N HIS A 27 18.61 -41.57 6.94
CA HIS A 27 17.94 -40.42 6.34
C HIS A 27 18.70 -39.98 5.09
N GLY A 28 18.51 -40.71 3.98
CA GLY A 28 18.89 -40.26 2.66
C GLY A 28 18.20 -38.92 2.41
N HIS A 29 18.98 -37.84 2.33
CA HIS A 29 18.46 -36.49 2.18
C HIS A 29 17.61 -36.39 0.91
N VAL A 30 16.29 -36.43 1.09
CA VAL A 30 15.36 -35.90 0.09
C VAL A 30 15.65 -34.41 0.02
N ARG A 31 16.52 -34.02 -0.92
CA ARG A 31 16.66 -32.61 -1.32
C ARG A 31 15.28 -32.20 -1.81
N ARG A 32 14.53 -31.53 -0.93
CA ARG A 32 13.43 -30.67 -1.34
C ARG A 32 14.01 -29.78 -2.43
N VAL A 33 13.55 -29.98 -3.66
CA VAL A 33 13.62 -28.92 -4.65
C VAL A 33 12.57 -27.92 -4.19
N GLU A 34 12.95 -27.09 -3.22
CA GLU A 34 12.30 -25.81 -3.07
C GLU A 34 12.36 -25.13 -4.42
N LYS A 35 11.22 -24.55 -4.83
CA LYS A 35 11.21 -23.71 -6.02
C LYS A 35 12.34 -22.69 -5.82
N ARG A 36 13.26 -22.60 -6.76
CA ARG A 36 14.08 -21.39 -6.87
C ARG A 36 13.09 -20.29 -7.25
N GLU A 37 12.58 -19.60 -6.25
CA GLU A 37 12.01 -18.25 -6.39
C GLU A 37 13.13 -17.41 -7.00
N VAL A 38 12.90 -16.98 -8.23
CA VAL A 38 13.90 -16.34 -9.08
C VAL A 38 14.02 -14.91 -8.55
N PRO A 39 15.15 -14.51 -7.92
CA PRO A 39 15.21 -13.30 -7.11
C PRO A 39 14.67 -12.10 -7.88
N LEU A 40 13.98 -11.17 -7.21
CA LEU A 40 13.23 -10.03 -7.79
C LEU A 40 11.72 -10.28 -8.05
N GLU A 41 11.20 -11.52 -8.03
CA GLU A 41 9.80 -11.84 -8.42
C GLU A 41 8.78 -10.83 -7.87
N HIS A 42 8.74 -10.61 -6.55
CA HIS A 42 7.79 -9.71 -5.88
C HIS A 42 8.42 -8.41 -5.35
N SER A 43 9.52 -7.96 -5.96
CA SER A 43 10.22 -6.72 -5.56
C SER A 43 9.35 -5.46 -5.71
N HIS A 44 8.60 -5.37 -6.82
CA HIS A 44 7.76 -4.24 -7.23
C HIS A 44 6.26 -4.59 -7.24
N GLU A 45 5.81 -5.26 -6.18
CA GLU A 45 4.51 -5.93 -6.12
C GLU A 45 3.28 -5.03 -6.42
N LEU A 46 3.34 -3.72 -6.10
CA LEU A 46 2.30 -2.76 -6.49
C LEU A 46 2.07 -2.75 -8.01
N TYR A 47 3.15 -2.71 -8.79
CA TYR A 47 3.13 -2.64 -10.24
C TYR A 47 2.73 -3.96 -10.89
N LEU A 48 3.09 -5.09 -10.27
CA LEU A 48 2.59 -6.42 -10.64
C LEU A 48 1.08 -6.50 -10.46
N LYS A 49 0.56 -6.06 -9.30
CA LYS A 49 -0.88 -6.06 -9.00
C LYS A 49 -1.67 -5.17 -9.95
N ILE A 50 -1.19 -3.95 -10.25
CA ILE A 50 -1.85 -3.05 -11.21
C ILE A 50 -1.84 -3.67 -12.60
N THR A 51 -0.68 -4.11 -13.09
CA THR A 51 -0.56 -4.72 -14.42
C THR A 51 -1.46 -5.96 -14.55
N GLY A 52 -1.52 -6.79 -13.52
CA GLY A 52 -2.39 -7.97 -13.46
C GLY A 52 -3.88 -7.62 -13.44
N GLU A 53 -4.28 -6.55 -12.75
CA GLU A 53 -5.66 -6.06 -12.74
C GLU A 53 -6.13 -5.70 -14.16
N PHE A 54 -5.29 -5.02 -14.95
CA PHE A 54 -5.63 -4.59 -16.30
C PHE A 54 -5.43 -5.68 -17.36
N LEU A 55 -4.39 -6.51 -17.25
CA LEU A 55 -4.20 -7.70 -18.08
C LEU A 55 -5.47 -8.58 -18.05
N ASN A 56 -6.00 -8.86 -16.86
CA ASN A 56 -7.16 -9.73 -16.68
C ASN A 56 -8.49 -9.17 -17.20
N LYS A 57 -8.57 -7.89 -17.61
CA LYS A 57 -9.79 -7.34 -18.25
C LYS A 57 -10.03 -7.93 -19.64
N ASN A 58 -8.96 -8.19 -20.40
CA ASN A 58 -9.00 -8.88 -21.68
C ASN A 58 -7.63 -9.52 -21.96
N ASN A 59 -7.54 -10.84 -21.83
CA ASN A 59 -6.28 -11.59 -21.89
C ASN A 59 -6.37 -12.69 -22.98
N PRO A 60 -6.34 -12.31 -24.28
CA PRO A 60 -6.54 -13.26 -25.38
C PRO A 60 -5.43 -14.31 -25.45
N LYS A 61 -4.18 -13.92 -25.17
CA LYS A 61 -3.01 -14.81 -25.13
C LYS A 61 -2.96 -15.69 -23.87
N LYS A 62 -3.89 -15.55 -22.91
CA LYS A 62 -3.92 -16.31 -21.65
C LYS A 62 -2.60 -16.25 -20.87
N ILE A 63 -1.96 -15.08 -20.89
CA ILE A 63 -0.77 -14.79 -20.09
C ILE A 63 -1.13 -15.02 -18.61
N GLY A 64 -0.19 -15.60 -17.85
CA GLY A 64 -0.34 -15.88 -16.44
C GLY A 64 -0.24 -14.62 -15.57
N ASP A 65 0.24 -14.82 -14.35
CA ASP A 65 0.54 -13.70 -13.46
C ASP A 65 1.71 -12.85 -14.03
N PRO A 66 1.65 -11.50 -13.99
CA PRO A 66 2.71 -10.63 -14.51
C PRO A 66 4.10 -10.89 -13.93
N VAL A 67 4.20 -11.52 -12.76
CA VAL A 67 5.46 -11.97 -12.18
C VAL A 67 6.29 -12.79 -13.17
N PHE A 68 5.64 -13.65 -13.98
CA PHE A 68 6.30 -14.53 -14.95
C PHE A 68 7.05 -13.77 -16.06
N GLY A 69 6.63 -12.54 -16.39
CA GLY A 69 7.32 -11.70 -17.36
C GLY A 69 8.69 -11.22 -16.87
N LEU A 70 8.83 -10.98 -15.55
CA LEU A 70 10.08 -10.54 -14.93
C LEU A 70 11.11 -11.68 -14.74
N LEU A 71 10.74 -12.93 -15.03
CA LEU A 71 11.62 -14.09 -14.83
C LEU A 71 12.34 -14.46 -16.13
N GLY A 72 13.53 -15.05 -16.01
CA GLY A 72 14.20 -15.67 -17.15
C GLY A 72 13.38 -16.81 -17.78
N ASP A 73 13.63 -17.08 -19.07
CA ASP A 73 12.80 -17.90 -19.98
C ASP A 73 12.32 -19.24 -19.39
N ALA A 74 13.21 -19.97 -18.70
CA ALA A 74 12.91 -21.27 -18.10
C ALA A 74 11.82 -21.24 -17.00
N ALA A 75 11.60 -20.07 -16.38
CA ALA A 75 10.49 -19.84 -15.45
C ALA A 75 9.31 -19.14 -16.14
N ALA A 76 9.59 -18.16 -17.01
CA ALA A 76 8.59 -17.41 -17.79
C ALA A 76 7.62 -18.31 -18.57
N ILE A 77 8.09 -19.43 -19.13
CA ILE A 77 7.26 -20.38 -19.88
C ILE A 77 6.01 -20.87 -19.13
N LYS A 78 6.04 -20.89 -17.79
CA LYS A 78 4.89 -21.30 -16.94
C LYS A 78 3.74 -20.30 -16.96
N GLY A 79 4.03 -19.03 -17.21
CA GLY A 79 3.06 -17.94 -17.35
C GLY A 79 2.93 -17.41 -18.79
N ALA A 80 3.61 -18.00 -19.76
CA ALA A 80 3.64 -17.45 -21.13
C ALA A 80 2.28 -17.52 -21.86
N GLY A 81 1.41 -18.47 -21.49
CA GLY A 81 0.14 -18.68 -22.16
C GLY A 81 0.34 -19.09 -23.62
N GLN A 82 0.02 -18.18 -24.54
CA GLN A 82 0.23 -18.31 -25.99
C GLN A 82 1.41 -17.47 -26.51
N VAL A 83 2.14 -16.74 -25.66
CA VAL A 83 3.36 -16.03 -26.05
C VAL A 83 4.47 -17.07 -26.31
N THR A 84 4.97 -17.10 -27.55
CA THR A 84 6.04 -18.03 -27.96
C THR A 84 7.44 -17.43 -27.82
N ASN A 85 7.57 -16.11 -28.01
CA ASN A 85 8.83 -15.39 -27.77
C ASN A 85 8.94 -15.03 -26.29
N LEU A 86 9.62 -15.87 -25.50
CA LEU A 86 9.68 -15.72 -24.04
C LEU A 86 10.46 -14.46 -23.59
N ALA A 87 11.41 -13.99 -24.39
CA ALA A 87 12.06 -12.69 -24.17
C ALA A 87 11.07 -11.51 -24.28
N CYS A 88 10.00 -11.68 -25.06
CA CYS A 88 8.93 -10.70 -25.20
C CYS A 88 7.77 -10.86 -24.20
N LEU A 89 7.75 -11.88 -23.33
CA LEU A 89 6.63 -12.07 -22.39
C LEU A 89 6.41 -10.85 -21.50
N HIS A 90 7.49 -10.20 -21.06
CA HIS A 90 7.46 -8.95 -20.30
C HIS A 90 6.74 -7.83 -21.07
N GLN A 91 7.21 -7.52 -22.28
CA GLN A 91 6.61 -6.49 -23.14
C GLN A 91 5.15 -6.82 -23.49
N GLU A 92 4.84 -8.07 -23.87
CA GLU A 92 3.49 -8.53 -24.20
C GLU A 92 2.50 -8.41 -23.03
N THR A 93 2.98 -8.69 -21.82
CA THR A 93 2.20 -8.51 -20.59
C THR A 93 1.87 -7.04 -20.36
N ALA A 94 2.88 -6.17 -20.49
CA ALA A 94 2.72 -4.73 -20.32
C ALA A 94 1.81 -4.12 -21.39
N ASP A 95 2.01 -4.50 -22.65
CA ASP A 95 1.29 -4.00 -23.82
C ASP A 95 -0.19 -4.41 -23.81
N GLN A 96 -0.50 -5.64 -23.41
CA GLN A 96 -1.89 -6.08 -23.25
C GLN A 96 -2.57 -5.38 -22.06
N ALA A 97 -1.88 -5.21 -20.92
CA ALA A 97 -2.41 -4.48 -19.77
C ALA A 97 -2.65 -3.00 -20.10
N PHE A 98 -1.70 -2.35 -20.77
CA PHE A 98 -1.81 -0.96 -21.21
C PHE A 98 -2.94 -0.76 -22.22
N THR A 99 -3.08 -1.67 -23.21
CA THR A 99 -4.23 -1.69 -24.14
C THR A 99 -5.57 -1.68 -23.38
N ASN A 100 -5.69 -2.52 -22.36
CA ASN A 100 -6.91 -2.64 -21.57
C ASN A 100 -7.16 -1.43 -20.67
N ALA A 101 -6.10 -0.82 -20.13
CA ALA A 101 -6.19 0.41 -19.36
C ALA A 101 -6.58 1.62 -20.24
N LYS A 102 -5.98 1.74 -21.42
CA LYS A 102 -6.28 2.77 -22.42
C LYS A 102 -7.71 2.67 -22.94
N ALA A 103 -8.20 1.44 -23.20
CA ALA A 103 -9.60 1.19 -23.52
C ALA A 103 -10.56 1.58 -22.37
N ALA A 104 -10.14 1.41 -21.11
CA ALA A 104 -10.89 1.85 -19.93
C ALA A 104 -10.71 3.35 -19.59
N LYS A 105 -9.81 4.07 -20.29
CA LYS A 105 -9.33 5.42 -19.94
C LYS A 105 -8.76 5.53 -18.52
N ASP A 106 -8.16 4.46 -18.00
CA ASP A 106 -7.66 4.40 -16.63
C ASP A 106 -6.18 4.81 -16.54
N ILE A 107 -5.90 5.97 -15.95
CA ILE A 107 -4.55 6.54 -15.86
C ILE A 107 -3.68 5.75 -14.88
N ARG A 108 -4.25 5.21 -13.79
CA ARG A 108 -3.52 4.30 -12.88
C ARG A 108 -3.11 3.02 -13.61
N GLY A 109 -4.01 2.43 -14.39
CA GLY A 109 -3.73 1.24 -15.18
C GLY A 109 -2.66 1.47 -16.25
N MET A 110 -2.76 2.57 -17.00
CA MET A 110 -1.75 2.93 -18.01
C MET A 110 -0.40 3.19 -17.35
N SER A 111 -0.36 3.99 -16.27
CA SER A 111 0.89 4.29 -15.55
C SER A 111 1.53 3.03 -14.97
N GLY A 112 0.73 2.14 -14.36
CA GLY A 112 1.25 0.91 -13.78
C GLY A 112 1.83 -0.05 -14.82
N ALA A 113 1.21 -0.14 -16.00
CA ALA A 113 1.71 -0.94 -17.12
C ALA A 113 2.99 -0.34 -17.74
N LEU A 114 3.11 0.99 -17.83
CA LEU A 114 4.33 1.67 -18.29
C LEU A 114 5.50 1.44 -17.32
N VAL A 115 5.28 1.61 -16.00
CA VAL A 115 6.32 1.33 -14.99
C VAL A 115 6.71 -0.15 -15.04
N TYR A 116 5.74 -1.06 -15.12
CA TYR A 116 6.02 -2.49 -15.28
C TYR A 116 6.85 -2.79 -16.55
N ALA A 117 6.55 -2.16 -17.69
CA ALA A 117 7.32 -2.31 -18.94
C ALA A 117 8.79 -1.89 -18.80
N ALA A 118 9.09 -0.98 -17.87
CA ALA A 118 10.46 -0.57 -17.61
C ALA A 118 11.19 -1.50 -16.63
N LEU A 119 10.51 -2.27 -15.77
CA LEU A 119 11.17 -3.06 -14.72
C LEU A 119 12.24 -4.01 -15.26
N GLU A 120 13.27 -4.23 -14.44
CA GLU A 120 14.33 -5.20 -14.72
C GLU A 120 13.75 -6.62 -14.85
N ARG A 121 14.10 -7.29 -15.96
CA ARG A 121 13.82 -8.72 -16.14
C ARG A 121 15.02 -9.53 -15.68
N ASN A 122 14.84 -10.39 -14.67
CA ASN A 122 15.92 -11.14 -14.07
C ASN A 122 16.62 -12.06 -15.09
N THR A 123 17.94 -11.97 -15.12
CA THR A 123 18.83 -12.76 -15.95
C THR A 123 19.44 -13.93 -15.17
N GLN A 124 20.00 -14.93 -15.85
CA GLN A 124 20.65 -16.05 -15.16
C GLN A 124 22.08 -15.70 -14.70
N GLY A 125 22.26 -14.60 -13.96
CA GLY A 125 23.49 -14.24 -13.27
C GLY A 125 23.73 -12.73 -13.13
N VAL A 126 24.25 -12.32 -11.96
CA VAL A 126 24.52 -10.91 -11.62
C VAL A 126 25.43 -10.23 -12.65
N GLY A 127 25.00 -9.07 -13.12
CA GLY A 127 25.69 -8.23 -14.10
C GLY A 127 25.54 -8.66 -15.56
N LYS A 128 24.58 -9.54 -15.89
CA LYS A 128 24.21 -9.85 -17.28
C LYS A 128 23.11 -8.92 -17.78
N THR A 129 23.18 -8.57 -19.06
CA THR A 129 22.12 -7.86 -19.78
C THR A 129 20.97 -8.81 -20.10
N SER A 130 19.73 -8.34 -19.98
CA SER A 130 18.52 -9.11 -20.29
C SER A 130 18.26 -9.10 -21.79
N ASP A 131 17.92 -10.26 -22.38
CA ASP A 131 17.62 -10.38 -23.81
C ASP A 131 16.49 -9.41 -24.21
N ALA A 132 16.72 -8.62 -25.27
CA ALA A 132 15.77 -7.64 -25.75
C ALA A 132 14.60 -8.32 -26.50
N CYS A 133 13.38 -7.84 -26.26
CA CYS A 133 12.24 -8.24 -27.08
C CYS A 133 12.43 -7.76 -28.53
N THR A 134 12.24 -8.67 -29.49
CA THR A 134 12.29 -8.40 -30.94
C THR A 134 10.93 -8.07 -31.55
N ASP A 135 9.85 -8.39 -30.84
CA ASP A 135 8.50 -8.32 -31.36
C ASP A 135 7.97 -6.89 -31.17
N LYS A 136 7.19 -6.40 -32.14
CA LYS A 136 6.68 -5.03 -32.13
C LYS A 136 5.47 -4.92 -31.19
N ALA A 137 5.58 -4.10 -30.14
CA ALA A 137 4.44 -3.72 -29.31
C ALA A 137 3.33 -3.01 -30.11
N VAL A 138 2.08 -3.24 -29.71
CA VAL A 138 0.88 -2.62 -30.27
C VAL A 138 0.81 -1.14 -29.90
N ASN A 139 1.15 -0.79 -28.65
CA ASN A 139 1.11 0.59 -28.17
C ASN A 139 2.46 1.28 -28.35
N PRO A 140 2.53 2.46 -29.00
CA PRO A 140 3.78 3.20 -29.17
C PRO A 140 4.40 3.65 -27.84
N GLU A 141 3.58 3.88 -26.80
CA GLU A 141 4.06 4.24 -25.46
C GLU A 141 4.86 3.09 -24.82
N ILE A 142 4.47 1.84 -25.06
CA ILE A 142 5.20 0.65 -24.61
C ILE A 142 6.40 0.39 -25.51
N ALA A 143 6.28 0.58 -26.83
CA ALA A 143 7.38 0.44 -27.79
C ALA A 143 8.54 1.43 -27.56
N ALA A 144 8.29 2.57 -26.91
CA ALA A 144 9.31 3.55 -26.54
C ALA A 144 10.15 3.14 -25.33
N ILE A 145 9.61 2.28 -24.46
CA ILE A 145 10.25 1.85 -23.20
C ILE A 145 11.11 0.61 -23.46
N LYS A 146 12.27 0.54 -22.80
CA LYS A 146 13.09 -0.67 -22.70
C LYS A 146 13.11 -1.14 -21.25
N GLN A 147 13.31 -2.42 -21.02
CA GLN A 147 13.54 -2.96 -19.67
C GLN A 147 14.88 -2.47 -19.08
N HIS A 148 14.88 -2.15 -17.79
CA HIS A 148 16.11 -1.87 -17.02
C HIS A 148 17.05 -3.09 -17.11
N GLN A 149 18.35 -2.82 -17.08
CA GLN A 149 19.40 -3.83 -17.04
C GLN A 149 19.85 -4.05 -15.59
N ASP A 150 20.39 -5.24 -15.32
CA ASP A 150 20.98 -5.59 -14.02
C ASP A 150 21.95 -4.48 -13.56
N PRO A 151 21.82 -3.95 -12.33
CA PRO A 151 22.59 -2.80 -11.85
C PRO A 151 24.11 -3.04 -11.80
N ALA A 152 24.56 -4.30 -11.80
CA ALA A 152 25.98 -4.65 -11.91
C ALA A 152 26.46 -4.79 -13.36
N SER A 153 25.60 -4.67 -14.38
CA SER A 153 26.01 -4.73 -15.78
C SER A 153 26.84 -3.49 -16.17
N ASP A 154 27.67 -3.64 -17.20
CA ASP A 154 28.49 -2.53 -17.66
C ASP A 154 27.58 -1.42 -18.23
N ASN A 155 27.82 -0.17 -17.84
CA ASN A 155 26.99 1.00 -18.15
C ASN A 155 25.52 0.93 -17.68
N ALA A 156 25.17 0.08 -16.71
CA ALA A 156 23.80 -0.06 -16.19
C ALA A 156 23.20 1.29 -15.76
N ALA A 157 23.88 2.04 -14.88
CA ALA A 157 23.37 3.32 -14.37
C ALA A 157 23.04 4.36 -15.46
N ALA A 158 23.82 4.42 -16.54
CA ALA A 158 23.55 5.34 -17.66
C ALA A 158 22.39 4.84 -18.54
N THR A 159 22.30 3.52 -18.75
CA THR A 159 21.24 2.87 -19.52
C THR A 159 19.90 2.99 -18.82
N ASN A 160 19.87 2.65 -17.53
CA ASN A 160 18.69 2.69 -16.68
C ASN A 160 18.22 4.14 -16.47
N LYS A 161 19.13 5.11 -16.29
CA LYS A 161 18.77 6.54 -16.33
C LYS A 161 18.03 6.92 -17.62
N ALA A 162 18.56 6.55 -18.78
CA ALA A 162 17.91 6.86 -20.06
C ALA A 162 16.51 6.22 -20.17
N ILE A 163 16.33 5.02 -19.63
CA ILE A 163 15.04 4.34 -19.55
C ILE A 163 14.07 5.06 -18.62
N ALA A 164 14.48 5.41 -17.40
CA ALA A 164 13.65 6.14 -16.44
C ALA A 164 13.23 7.51 -16.98
N LEU A 165 14.12 8.23 -17.67
CA LEU A 165 13.78 9.50 -18.32
C LEU A 165 12.80 9.31 -19.49
N GLU A 166 12.87 8.22 -20.24
CA GLU A 166 11.90 7.94 -21.32
C GLU A 166 10.54 7.50 -20.75
N LEU A 167 10.53 6.62 -19.75
CA LEU A 167 9.35 6.24 -18.98
C LEU A 167 8.61 7.47 -18.43
N ALA A 168 9.34 8.44 -17.86
CA ALA A 168 8.75 9.69 -17.37
C ALA A 168 7.99 10.46 -18.47
N LYS A 169 8.51 10.50 -19.70
CA LYS A 169 7.84 11.13 -20.84
C LYS A 169 6.57 10.38 -21.23
N GLN A 170 6.60 9.05 -21.22
CA GLN A 170 5.42 8.23 -21.53
C GLN A 170 4.35 8.34 -20.43
N LEU A 171 4.75 8.44 -19.15
CA LEU A 171 3.84 8.74 -18.05
C LEU A 171 3.19 10.13 -18.24
N ALA A 172 3.98 11.16 -18.54
CA ALA A 172 3.47 12.50 -18.83
C ALA A 172 2.52 12.51 -20.04
N SER A 173 2.85 11.77 -21.11
CA SER A 173 2.04 11.74 -22.35
C SER A 173 0.68 11.06 -22.17
N VAL A 174 0.52 10.17 -21.18
CA VAL A 174 -0.79 9.58 -20.81
C VAL A 174 -1.50 10.30 -19.66
N GLY A 175 -0.92 11.37 -19.10
CA GLY A 175 -1.46 12.10 -17.96
C GLY A 175 -1.20 11.47 -16.59
N GLY A 176 -0.31 10.47 -16.52
CA GLY A 176 0.20 9.91 -15.27
C GLY A 176 1.19 10.84 -14.56
N ASP A 177 1.54 10.51 -13.32
CA ASP A 177 2.59 11.21 -12.58
C ASP A 177 3.99 10.79 -13.08
N PRO A 178 4.79 11.70 -13.66
CA PRO A 178 6.11 11.37 -14.18
C PRO A 178 7.09 10.88 -13.12
N LEU A 179 6.89 11.25 -11.85
CA LEU A 179 7.75 10.81 -10.75
C LEU A 179 7.63 9.32 -10.45
N LEU A 180 6.59 8.62 -10.96
CA LEU A 180 6.49 7.16 -10.85
C LEU A 180 7.63 6.45 -11.61
N ALA A 181 8.30 7.13 -12.55
CA ALA A 181 9.51 6.61 -13.20
C ALA A 181 10.69 6.43 -12.23
N LEU A 182 10.67 7.08 -11.05
CA LEU A 182 11.65 6.83 -9.99
C LEU A 182 11.41 5.49 -9.30
N GLU A 183 10.19 4.96 -9.37
CA GLU A 183 9.78 3.70 -8.75
C GLU A 183 10.01 2.47 -9.65
N SER A 184 10.48 2.65 -10.89
CA SER A 184 11.00 1.53 -11.71
C SER A 184 12.45 1.17 -11.40
N GLY A 185 13.07 1.86 -10.44
CA GLY A 185 14.50 1.80 -10.18
C GLY A 185 14.98 0.44 -9.67
N THR A 186 16.26 0.17 -9.87
CA THR A 186 16.87 -1.12 -9.55
C THR A 186 17.44 -1.18 -8.12
N PHE A 187 18.02 -2.34 -7.77
CA PHE A 187 18.74 -2.52 -6.50
C PHE A 187 20.17 -1.98 -6.57
N ALA A 188 20.85 -1.89 -5.42
CA ALA A 188 22.30 -1.66 -5.43
C ALA A 188 23.03 -2.77 -6.22
N PRO A 189 24.07 -2.46 -7.02
CA PRO A 189 24.81 -3.45 -7.79
C PRO A 189 25.29 -4.65 -6.94
N GLY A 190 24.99 -5.86 -7.38
CA GLY A 190 25.45 -7.09 -6.73
C GLY A 190 26.91 -7.43 -7.05
N ASP A 191 27.50 -8.38 -6.31
CA ASP A 191 28.79 -8.96 -6.70
C ASP A 191 28.59 -9.90 -7.91
N LYS A 192 29.30 -9.65 -9.02
CA LYS A 192 29.32 -10.53 -10.21
C LYS A 192 29.77 -11.97 -9.90
N LYS A 193 30.36 -12.22 -8.72
CA LYS A 193 30.74 -13.56 -8.21
C LYS A 193 29.62 -14.28 -7.45
N ASP A 194 28.48 -13.64 -7.21
CA ASP A 194 27.35 -14.26 -6.52
C ASP A 194 26.74 -15.41 -7.34
N THR A 195 26.98 -16.64 -6.88
CA THR A 195 26.45 -17.87 -7.48
C THR A 195 25.01 -18.19 -7.06
N THR A 196 24.44 -17.43 -6.12
CA THR A 196 23.01 -17.51 -5.78
C THR A 196 22.14 -16.73 -6.78
N PHE A 197 22.76 -15.83 -7.57
CA PHE A 197 22.12 -14.95 -8.52
C PHE A 197 21.04 -14.04 -7.88
N ARG A 198 21.24 -13.70 -6.60
CA ARG A 198 20.33 -12.84 -5.82
C ARG A 198 20.78 -11.38 -5.84
N GLY A 199 22.09 -11.13 -5.90
CA GLY A 199 22.63 -9.78 -5.67
C GLY A 199 22.09 -9.18 -4.37
N ASN A 200 21.65 -7.92 -4.43
CA ASN A 200 21.02 -7.22 -3.30
C ASN A 200 19.48 -7.29 -3.32
N ALA A 201 18.89 -8.11 -4.20
CA ALA A 201 17.45 -8.21 -4.37
C ALA A 201 16.72 -8.65 -3.10
N CYS A 202 15.47 -8.21 -2.98
CA CYS A 202 14.49 -8.77 -2.06
C CYS A 202 13.38 -9.46 -2.88
N ASP A 203 12.64 -10.35 -2.23
CA ASP A 203 11.54 -11.07 -2.87
C ASP A 203 10.53 -11.51 -1.80
N THR A 204 9.46 -10.72 -1.63
CA THR A 204 8.52 -10.86 -0.51
C THR A 204 7.08 -10.77 -1.00
N SER A 205 6.53 -11.87 -1.50
CA SER A 205 5.14 -11.97 -2.03
C SER A 205 4.04 -11.58 -1.04
N THR A 206 4.34 -11.50 0.27
CA THR A 206 3.40 -11.03 1.29
C THR A 206 3.39 -9.51 1.49
N ASP A 207 4.37 -8.79 0.95
CA ASP A 207 4.41 -7.32 0.98
C ASP A 207 3.43 -6.78 -0.09
N PRO A 208 2.40 -5.99 0.28
CA PRO A 208 1.43 -5.51 -0.69
C PRO A 208 1.96 -4.44 -1.65
N VAL A 209 3.06 -3.75 -1.30
CA VAL A 209 3.66 -2.63 -2.06
C VAL A 209 4.87 -3.11 -2.85
N GLY A 210 5.71 -3.93 -2.21
CA GLY A 210 6.95 -4.45 -2.78
C GLY A 210 8.13 -4.14 -1.86
N CYS A 211 8.92 -5.17 -1.57
CA CYS A 211 9.99 -5.08 -0.58
C CYS A 211 11.11 -4.11 -0.97
N ILE A 212 11.26 -3.76 -2.26
CA ILE A 212 12.26 -2.77 -2.69
C ILE A 212 11.99 -1.40 -2.04
N PHE A 213 10.71 -1.10 -1.84
CA PHE A 213 10.22 0.13 -1.25
C PHE A 213 10.20 0.06 0.28
N THR A 214 9.62 -1.00 0.84
CA THR A 214 9.42 -1.11 2.30
C THR A 214 10.72 -1.36 3.07
N GLU A 215 11.71 -2.02 2.44
CA GLU A 215 13.05 -2.20 2.99
C GLU A 215 14.01 -1.05 2.64
N LYS A 216 13.54 0.01 1.95
CA LYS A 216 14.34 1.12 1.38
C LYS A 216 15.58 0.64 0.61
N LYS A 217 15.40 -0.35 -0.27
CA LYS A 217 16.44 -0.93 -1.15
C LYS A 217 16.50 -0.32 -2.55
N LEU A 218 15.49 0.47 -2.92
CA LEU A 218 15.41 1.20 -4.18
C LEU A 218 16.63 2.13 -4.37
N VAL A 219 17.31 1.98 -5.51
CA VAL A 219 18.27 2.94 -6.03
C VAL A 219 17.58 3.72 -7.15
N LEU A 220 17.64 5.05 -7.08
CA LEU A 220 17.00 5.90 -8.07
C LEU A 220 17.89 6.02 -9.31
N ASP A 221 17.37 5.67 -10.48
CA ASP A 221 18.13 5.81 -11.73
C ASP A 221 18.21 7.26 -12.23
N ALA A 222 17.34 8.15 -11.74
CA ALA A 222 17.39 9.59 -11.98
C ALA A 222 17.01 10.38 -10.71
N THR A 223 17.30 11.68 -10.68
CA THR A 223 16.80 12.58 -9.64
C THR A 223 15.41 13.12 -9.98
N PRO A 224 14.59 13.53 -8.98
CA PRO A 224 13.30 14.18 -9.24
C PRO A 224 13.37 15.41 -10.13
N ASP A 225 14.49 16.14 -10.15
CA ASP A 225 14.66 17.33 -10.99
C ASP A 225 15.06 16.99 -12.43
N GLU A 226 15.84 15.92 -12.66
CA GLU A 226 16.06 15.36 -14.00
C GLU A 226 14.75 14.86 -14.62
N ILE A 227 13.87 14.24 -13.82
CA ILE A 227 12.53 13.82 -14.26
C ILE A 227 11.68 15.02 -14.67
N LYS A 228 11.58 16.06 -13.83
CA LYS A 228 10.86 17.31 -14.16
C LYS A 228 11.39 17.97 -15.43
N ALA A 229 12.71 18.00 -15.60
CA ALA A 229 13.34 18.57 -16.79
C ALA A 229 13.03 17.76 -18.06
N ALA A 230 13.07 16.42 -17.98
CA ALA A 230 12.80 15.54 -19.12
C ALA A 230 11.35 15.59 -19.64
N VAL A 231 10.39 15.96 -18.80
CA VAL A 231 8.96 16.07 -19.17
C VAL A 231 8.48 17.50 -19.40
N ALA A 232 9.37 18.49 -19.32
CA ALA A 232 9.04 19.88 -19.56
C ALA A 232 8.46 20.08 -20.98
N GLY A 233 7.24 20.60 -21.06
CA GLY A 233 6.53 20.83 -22.32
C GLY A 233 5.76 19.63 -22.89
N ILE A 234 5.72 18.48 -22.21
CA ILE A 234 4.86 17.36 -22.63
C ILE A 234 3.41 17.63 -22.20
N THR A 235 2.50 17.58 -23.17
CA THR A 235 1.06 17.70 -22.95
C THR A 235 0.41 16.30 -22.93
N PRO A 236 -0.42 15.97 -21.93
CA PRO A 236 -1.17 14.72 -21.91
C PRO A 236 -2.08 14.55 -23.14
N THR A 237 -2.03 13.38 -23.75
CA THR A 237 -2.86 12.97 -24.89
C THR A 237 -4.22 12.40 -24.45
N VAL A 238 -4.36 12.03 -23.18
CA VAL A 238 -5.61 11.49 -22.59
C VAL A 238 -6.29 12.56 -21.74
N THR A 239 -7.46 13.02 -22.17
CA THR A 239 -8.29 13.98 -21.41
C THR A 239 -9.41 13.26 -20.66
N GLY A 240 -9.56 13.55 -19.37
CA GLY A 240 -10.68 13.05 -18.55
C GLY A 240 -10.59 11.55 -18.22
N GLY A 241 -9.38 11.02 -18.00
CA GLY A 241 -9.19 9.65 -17.54
C GLY A 241 -9.60 9.43 -16.08
N THR A 242 -9.90 8.18 -15.72
CA THR A 242 -10.26 7.77 -14.35
C THR A 242 -9.07 7.10 -13.65
N GLY A 243 -9.11 7.04 -12.32
CA GLY A 243 -8.05 6.41 -11.52
C GLY A 243 -6.77 7.26 -11.49
N GLU A 244 -6.05 7.20 -10.37
CA GLU A 244 -4.82 7.96 -10.19
C GLU A 244 -3.78 7.11 -9.46
N LEU A 245 -2.52 7.29 -9.85
CA LEU A 245 -1.35 6.81 -9.13
C LEU A 245 -0.38 8.00 -9.02
N LYS A 246 0.12 8.26 -7.82
CA LYS A 246 1.07 9.34 -7.52
C LYS A 246 2.28 8.78 -6.81
N ALA A 247 3.46 9.35 -7.08
CA ALA A 247 4.72 8.98 -6.46
C ALA A 247 4.90 9.61 -5.06
N ASN A 248 3.81 9.66 -4.28
CA ASN A 248 3.75 10.22 -2.93
C ASN A 248 3.62 9.14 -1.83
N HIS A 249 3.54 7.88 -2.23
CA HIS A 249 3.40 6.74 -1.34
C HIS A 249 4.76 6.07 -1.02
N ILE A 250 5.80 6.37 -1.81
CA ILE A 250 7.19 6.00 -1.57
C ILE A 250 7.97 7.24 -1.12
N ASP A 251 8.70 7.12 -0.01
CA ASP A 251 9.58 8.18 0.48
C ASP A 251 10.97 8.07 -0.17
N PHE A 252 11.20 8.89 -1.21
CA PHE A 252 12.50 8.99 -1.89
C PHE A 252 13.59 9.67 -1.05
N ALA A 253 13.26 10.29 0.09
CA ALA A 253 14.23 11.04 0.87
C ALA A 253 15.36 10.13 1.40
N GLY A 254 16.58 10.48 1.02
CA GLY A 254 17.80 9.76 1.45
C GLY A 254 18.05 8.44 0.70
N LEU A 255 17.27 8.12 -0.33
CA LEU A 255 17.63 7.02 -1.24
C LEU A 255 18.85 7.39 -2.10
N PRO A 256 19.73 6.43 -2.42
CA PRO A 256 20.87 6.65 -3.30
C PRO A 256 20.43 6.84 -4.76
N VAL A 257 21.23 7.57 -5.54
CA VAL A 257 21.04 7.74 -6.99
C VAL A 257 22.16 7.01 -7.74
N ALA A 258 21.79 6.23 -8.76
CA ALA A 258 22.73 5.44 -9.56
C ALA A 258 23.77 6.33 -10.25
N GLY A 259 25.03 5.90 -10.23
CA GLY A 259 26.15 6.63 -10.82
C GLY A 259 26.60 7.90 -10.08
N GLN A 260 25.98 8.24 -8.94
CA GLN A 260 26.44 9.34 -8.07
C GLN A 260 27.28 8.82 -6.89
N PRO A 261 28.23 9.61 -6.36
CA PRO A 261 28.99 9.23 -5.17
C PRO A 261 28.08 9.09 -3.96
N ALA A 262 28.38 8.13 -3.08
CA ALA A 262 27.60 7.84 -1.89
C ALA A 262 27.48 9.10 -0.99
N GLY A 263 26.23 9.54 -0.76
CA GLY A 263 25.93 10.76 0.00
C GLY A 263 25.25 11.86 -0.82
N ALA A 264 25.14 11.73 -2.14
CA ALA A 264 24.25 12.58 -2.94
C ALA A 264 22.78 12.25 -2.60
N THR A 265 22.16 13.03 -1.72
CA THR A 265 20.75 12.89 -1.34
C THR A 265 19.84 13.58 -2.35
N THR A 266 18.62 13.06 -2.51
CA THR A 266 17.54 13.73 -3.24
C THR A 266 17.31 15.15 -2.68
N GLY A 267 17.71 16.16 -3.44
CA GLY A 267 17.82 17.53 -2.94
C GLY A 267 16.49 18.13 -2.50
N GLY A 268 16.33 18.35 -1.18
CA GLY A 268 15.44 19.39 -0.67
C GLY A 268 16.03 20.75 -1.07
N GLY A 269 15.48 21.35 -2.12
CA GLY A 269 16.14 22.45 -2.82
C GLY A 269 16.44 23.69 -1.95
N LYS A 270 17.71 24.07 -1.89
CA LYS A 270 18.10 25.49 -1.84
C LYS A 270 18.91 25.78 -3.10
N ALA A 271 18.39 26.64 -3.96
CA ALA A 271 18.99 26.91 -5.27
C ALA A 271 20.42 27.45 -5.12
N ALA A 272 21.40 26.67 -5.56
CA ALA A 272 22.73 27.17 -5.86
C ALA A 272 22.67 27.84 -7.24
N ASN A 273 22.64 29.17 -7.25
CA ASN A 273 22.72 29.94 -8.48
C ASN A 273 24.15 29.83 -9.04
N THR A 274 24.32 29.05 -10.12
CA THR A 274 25.55 29.05 -10.92
C THR A 274 25.20 29.28 -12.38
N SER A 275 25.57 30.45 -12.86
CA SER A 275 25.32 30.92 -14.22
C SER A 275 26.01 30.07 -15.28
N ASP A 276 25.33 29.96 -16.42
CA ASP A 276 25.86 29.83 -17.78
C ASP A 276 27.37 29.54 -17.96
N SER A 277 27.70 28.47 -18.67
CA SER A 277 28.90 28.40 -19.49
C SER A 277 28.66 27.52 -20.71
N THR A 278 28.33 28.18 -21.82
CA THR A 278 28.23 27.60 -23.17
C THR A 278 29.59 27.05 -23.67
N ALA A 279 29.55 26.08 -24.60
CA ALA A 279 30.68 25.24 -25.02
C ALA A 279 31.86 25.97 -25.70
N GLY A 280 33.07 25.40 -25.55
CA GLY A 280 34.28 25.79 -26.30
C GLY A 280 35.36 24.69 -26.24
N SER A 281 36.02 24.41 -27.38
CA SER A 281 36.99 23.31 -27.57
C SER A 281 38.45 23.78 -27.41
N GLY A 282 39.38 22.92 -26.98
CA GLY A 282 40.82 23.16 -27.13
C GLY A 282 41.77 22.47 -26.15
N ASN A 283 42.68 21.63 -26.67
CA ASN A 283 43.83 20.96 -26.03
C ASN A 283 44.62 21.77 -24.97
N GLY A 284 45.21 21.10 -23.95
CA GLY A 284 46.31 21.74 -23.20
C GLY A 284 46.92 21.17 -21.90
N ASN A 285 47.25 19.88 -21.80
CA ASN A 285 48.53 19.39 -21.23
C ASN A 285 49.04 19.83 -19.80
N LYS A 286 49.21 18.82 -18.92
CA LYS A 286 50.20 18.64 -17.80
C LYS A 286 49.99 19.21 -16.37
N ASN A 287 50.11 18.26 -15.42
CA ASN A 287 50.81 18.32 -14.11
C ASN A 287 50.20 19.18 -12.97
N ASN A 288 50.45 18.91 -11.67
CA ASN A 288 50.79 17.67 -10.92
C ASN A 288 50.69 17.99 -9.41
N GLY A 289 50.10 17.08 -8.62
CA GLY A 289 50.19 17.02 -7.15
C GLY A 289 49.41 18.07 -6.35
N ASN A 290 49.22 17.97 -5.03
CA ASN A 290 49.40 16.89 -4.03
C ASN A 290 49.33 17.56 -2.63
N LYS A 291 48.57 16.99 -1.67
CA LYS A 291 48.46 17.32 -0.21
C LYS A 291 47.86 18.70 0.14
N ASN A 292 46.66 18.78 0.72
CA ASN A 292 46.22 18.43 2.09
C ASN A 292 46.70 19.38 3.22
N ALA A 293 45.74 19.71 4.10
CA ALA A 293 45.81 20.30 5.45
C ALA A 293 46.11 21.81 5.61
N GLY A 294 45.39 22.44 6.55
CA GLY A 294 45.77 23.76 7.11
C GLY A 294 44.62 24.70 7.47
N SER A 295 43.88 24.45 8.56
CA SER A 295 42.96 25.42 9.15
C SER A 295 43.70 26.57 9.83
N SER A 296 43.32 27.83 9.57
CA SER A 296 43.62 28.98 10.44
C SER A 296 42.58 30.10 10.33
N LYS A 297 42.18 30.68 11.47
CA LYS A 297 41.38 31.92 11.57
C LYS A 297 42.22 33.14 11.17
N ALA A 298 41.59 34.16 10.56
CA ALA A 298 41.62 35.56 11.08
C ALA A 298 40.82 36.58 10.22
N GLN A 299 39.74 37.12 10.81
CA GLN A 299 39.59 38.56 11.10
C GLN A 299 39.52 39.63 9.97
N SER A 300 38.31 40.15 9.74
CA SER A 300 38.00 41.55 9.33
C SER A 300 36.63 41.94 9.92
N LYS A 301 36.53 42.77 10.96
CA LYS A 301 36.37 44.24 10.88
C LYS A 301 35.31 44.73 9.87
N THR A 302 34.15 45.14 10.40
CA THR A 302 33.63 46.54 10.36
C THR A 302 33.56 47.23 8.97
N GLU A 303 32.44 47.73 8.43
CA GLU A 303 31.09 48.03 8.95
C GLU A 303 30.15 48.30 7.75
N LYS A 304 28.84 47.99 7.83
CA LYS A 304 27.75 49.01 7.79
C LYS A 304 26.30 48.47 7.70
N ASP A 305 25.45 49.22 8.40
CA ASP A 305 24.04 49.54 8.15
C ASP A 305 22.95 48.43 8.22
N ALA A 306 22.42 48.32 9.44
CA ALA A 306 20.99 48.44 9.79
C ALA A 306 19.99 47.28 9.55
N SER A 307 19.67 46.58 10.63
CA SER A 307 18.27 46.42 11.09
C SER A 307 18.23 46.02 12.57
N CYS A 308 17.44 46.72 13.38
CA CYS A 308 17.36 46.48 14.83
C CYS A 308 16.24 45.50 15.20
N ASN A 309 16.67 44.49 15.94
CA ASN A 309 15.97 43.57 16.84
C ASN A 309 14.55 43.92 17.32
N ALA A 310 13.71 42.90 17.44
CA ALA A 310 12.44 42.94 18.18
C ALA A 310 12.65 42.88 19.70
N ASN A 311 11.74 43.45 20.50
CA ASN A 311 10.88 42.68 21.43
C ASN A 311 10.04 43.53 22.42
N SER A 312 9.02 42.87 22.99
CA SER A 312 8.40 43.10 24.31
C SER A 312 7.32 44.18 24.50
N ALA A 313 6.07 43.73 24.35
CA ALA A 313 4.93 43.83 25.29
C ALA A 313 4.85 44.93 26.39
N LYS A 314 3.66 45.56 26.55
CA LYS A 314 2.73 45.41 27.73
C LYS A 314 1.60 46.48 27.73
N ALA A 315 0.52 46.17 28.49
CA ALA A 315 -0.65 47.02 28.89
C ALA A 315 -1.73 47.23 27.80
N VAL A 316 -3.00 46.82 27.97
CA VAL A 316 -4.04 47.10 29.01
C VAL A 316 -4.77 48.42 28.75
N GLY A 317 -6.09 48.35 28.59
CA GLY A 317 -7.02 49.48 28.48
C GLY A 317 -8.44 48.99 28.15
N ASP A 318 -9.37 49.20 29.08
CA ASP A 318 -10.75 48.69 29.04
C ASP A 318 -11.66 49.50 28.11
N ASN A 319 -12.78 48.90 27.65
CA ASN A 319 -14.12 49.37 28.04
C ASN A 319 -15.21 48.33 27.72
N ALA A 320 -16.26 48.30 28.53
CA ALA A 320 -17.43 47.45 28.34
C ALA A 320 -18.60 48.22 27.73
N ASN A 321 -19.47 47.50 27.00
CA ASN A 321 -20.93 47.56 27.12
C ASN A 321 -21.53 46.49 26.18
N ASN A 322 -22.38 45.53 26.54
CA ASN A 322 -23.47 45.36 27.52
C ASN A 322 -24.74 44.98 26.73
N LYS A 323 -25.53 44.05 27.30
CA LYS A 323 -26.91 43.63 26.99
C LYS A 323 -27.03 42.23 26.34
N ALA A 324 -26.96 41.14 27.12
CA ALA A 324 -28.02 40.61 28.01
C ALA A 324 -29.21 40.02 27.21
N SER A 325 -29.39 38.69 27.19
CA SER A 325 -30.26 37.93 28.14
C SER A 325 -31.63 37.62 27.51
N ASN A 326 -32.37 36.55 27.81
CA ASN A 326 -32.22 35.38 28.70
C ASN A 326 -33.14 34.23 28.20
N SER A 327 -32.96 32.99 28.70
CA SER A 327 -33.86 31.85 28.50
C SER A 327 -34.85 31.68 29.66
N THR A 328 -36.14 31.40 29.40
CA THR A 328 -37.03 30.69 30.36
C THR A 328 -38.16 29.91 29.67
N THR A 329 -38.92 29.11 30.44
CA THR A 329 -39.54 27.82 30.07
C THR A 329 -41.08 27.72 30.16
N GLY A 330 -41.67 26.77 29.41
CA GLY A 330 -42.94 26.06 29.71
C GLY A 330 -44.24 26.62 29.08
N GLY A 331 -45.27 25.85 28.71
CA GLY A 331 -45.40 24.38 28.61
C GLY A 331 -46.86 23.91 28.32
N GLY A 332 -47.05 22.81 27.56
CA GLY A 332 -48.32 22.06 27.34
C GLY A 332 -49.25 22.56 26.20
N GLY A 333 -49.93 21.72 25.40
CA GLY A 333 -49.83 20.26 25.21
C GLY A 333 -50.91 19.66 24.26
N GLY A 334 -50.58 18.53 23.58
CA GLY A 334 -51.51 17.66 22.81
C GLY A 334 -51.73 18.03 21.33
N GLY A 335 -51.66 17.13 20.34
CA GLY A 335 -51.29 15.69 20.34
C GLY A 335 -51.26 15.14 18.89
N GLY A 336 -50.54 14.03 18.65
CA GLY A 336 -50.36 13.42 17.31
C GLY A 336 -49.04 12.64 17.18
N GLU A 337 -49.09 11.35 17.49
CA GLU A 337 -47.95 10.49 17.84
C GLU A 337 -46.72 10.46 16.92
N SER A 338 -45.55 10.67 17.55
CA SER A 338 -44.28 10.09 17.14
C SER A 338 -44.18 8.61 17.56
N ASN A 339 -43.59 7.75 16.74
CA ASN A 339 -43.02 6.48 17.22
C ASN A 339 -41.49 6.58 17.36
N THR A 340 -41.05 7.32 18.40
CA THR A 340 -39.65 7.37 18.82
C THR A 340 -39.30 6.15 19.67
N GLY A 341 -38.83 5.09 19.02
CA GLY A 341 -38.33 3.88 19.66
C GLY A 341 -36.96 4.05 20.32
N THR A 342 -36.86 4.82 21.41
CA THR A 342 -35.79 4.63 22.40
C THR A 342 -36.11 3.43 23.28
N GLY A 343 -35.35 2.34 23.16
CA GLY A 343 -35.51 1.20 24.07
C GLY A 343 -35.11 -0.16 23.52
N ASN A 344 -33.81 -0.39 23.31
CA ASN A 344 -33.09 -1.25 24.26
C ASN A 344 -31.58 -1.07 24.11
N ALA A 345 -30.86 -0.94 25.22
CA ALA A 345 -29.40 -1.05 25.23
C ALA A 345 -29.02 -2.54 25.19
N ALA A 346 -29.30 -3.19 24.05
CA ALA A 346 -28.94 -4.58 23.83
C ALA A 346 -27.42 -4.68 23.61
N ALA A 347 -26.73 -5.35 24.53
CA ALA A 347 -25.29 -5.60 24.43
C ALA A 347 -24.97 -6.41 23.17
N GLY A 348 -24.45 -5.75 22.14
CA GLY A 348 -24.12 -6.39 20.88
C GLY A 348 -23.24 -5.53 19.98
N THR A 349 -22.25 -6.16 19.34
CA THR A 349 -21.31 -5.48 18.44
C THR A 349 -22.00 -5.15 17.12
N ASN A 350 -21.95 -3.90 16.65
CA ASN A 350 -22.37 -3.59 15.29
C ASN A 350 -21.41 -4.23 14.28
N VAL A 351 -21.94 -5.02 13.34
CA VAL A 351 -21.16 -5.72 12.31
C VAL A 351 -21.36 -5.20 10.89
N GLN A 352 -22.20 -4.18 10.73
CA GLN A 352 -22.31 -3.40 9.50
C GLN A 352 -21.07 -2.50 9.36
N THR A 353 -20.43 -2.57 8.20
CA THR A 353 -19.15 -1.90 7.88
C THR A 353 -19.24 -1.05 6.61
N PHE A 354 -20.42 -0.96 5.99
CA PHE A 354 -20.64 -0.07 4.86
C PHE A 354 -20.78 1.38 5.35
N THR A 355 -20.08 2.29 4.68
CA THR A 355 -19.91 3.69 5.09
C THR A 355 -20.53 4.71 4.13
N GLY A 356 -21.07 4.27 2.98
CA GLY A 356 -21.87 5.16 2.14
C GLY A 356 -23.11 5.65 2.89
N ASP A 357 -23.51 6.90 2.68
CA ASP A 357 -24.46 7.63 3.52
C ASP A 357 -25.48 8.46 2.72
N LEU A 358 -25.76 8.09 1.47
CA LEU A 358 -26.75 8.76 0.64
C LEU A 358 -28.16 8.42 1.17
N GLY A 359 -28.87 9.41 1.71
CA GLY A 359 -30.06 9.18 2.53
C GLY A 359 -29.79 8.82 4.00
N GLY A 360 -28.53 8.94 4.42
CA GLY A 360 -28.01 8.59 5.74
C GLY A 360 -27.38 7.20 5.78
N LEU A 361 -26.61 6.93 6.84
CA LEU A 361 -25.94 5.65 7.08
C LEU A 361 -26.90 4.45 7.14
N PRO A 362 -26.44 3.23 6.79
CA PRO A 362 -27.23 2.02 6.98
C PRO A 362 -27.47 1.76 8.48
N PRO A 363 -28.68 1.27 8.87
CA PRO A 363 -28.95 0.93 10.27
C PRO A 363 -27.99 -0.16 10.76
N PRO A 364 -27.55 -0.09 12.03
CA PRO A 364 -26.59 -1.05 12.57
C PRO A 364 -27.14 -2.48 12.53
N VAL A 365 -26.25 -3.44 12.29
CA VAL A 365 -26.52 -4.86 12.48
C VAL A 365 -25.93 -5.26 13.82
N LEU A 366 -26.74 -5.32 14.86
CA LEU A 366 -26.27 -5.69 16.20
C LEU A 366 -26.09 -7.20 16.29
N GLN A 367 -24.89 -7.66 16.64
CA GLN A 367 -24.62 -9.08 16.90
C GLN A 367 -24.72 -9.35 18.41
N THR A 368 -25.66 -10.22 18.81
CA THR A 368 -25.90 -10.63 20.21
C THR A 368 -25.81 -12.15 20.34
N ASP A 369 -25.76 -12.68 21.55
CA ASP A 369 -25.86 -14.13 21.77
C ASP A 369 -27.29 -14.66 21.54
N GLY A 370 -27.42 -15.90 21.07
CA GLY A 370 -28.71 -16.60 20.92
C GLY A 370 -28.95 -17.25 19.54
N LYS A 371 -30.15 -17.84 19.36
CA LYS A 371 -30.52 -18.58 18.13
C LYS A 371 -30.75 -17.70 16.90
N ARG A 372 -30.97 -16.39 17.08
CA ARG A 372 -31.08 -15.38 16.01
C ARG A 372 -30.09 -14.23 16.31
N PRO A 373 -28.77 -14.46 16.20
CA PRO A 373 -27.75 -13.62 16.82
C PRO A 373 -27.46 -12.30 16.09
N PHE A 374 -28.32 -11.86 15.16
CA PHE A 374 -28.16 -10.60 14.43
C PHE A 374 -29.49 -9.85 14.40
N SER A 375 -29.52 -8.55 14.69
CA SER A 375 -30.73 -7.74 14.57
C SER A 375 -30.52 -6.42 13.82
N VAL A 376 -31.58 -5.94 13.15
CA VAL A 376 -31.64 -4.67 12.41
C VAL A 376 -33.01 -4.05 12.66
N ASN A 377 -33.06 -2.87 13.28
CA ASN A 377 -34.33 -2.18 13.61
C ASN A 377 -35.38 -3.08 14.33
N GLY A 378 -34.92 -4.01 15.17
CA GLY A 378 -35.77 -4.99 15.87
C GLY A 378 -35.98 -6.31 15.10
N ASP A 379 -35.90 -6.33 13.78
CA ASP A 379 -35.92 -7.57 12.99
C ASP A 379 -34.73 -8.46 13.37
N SER A 380 -34.98 -9.69 13.82
CA SER A 380 -33.92 -10.64 14.22
C SER A 380 -33.65 -11.70 13.15
N PHE A 381 -32.39 -12.08 12.94
CA PHE A 381 -31.93 -12.96 11.86
C PHE A 381 -31.00 -14.06 12.38
N VAL A 382 -31.07 -15.25 11.77
CA VAL A 382 -30.13 -16.36 12.04
C VAL A 382 -28.79 -16.13 11.34
N GLY A 383 -28.80 -15.58 10.12
CA GLY A 383 -27.61 -15.43 9.28
C GLY A 383 -27.15 -13.99 9.11
N LYS A 384 -25.88 -13.72 9.45
CA LYS A 384 -25.22 -12.40 9.32
C LYS A 384 -25.44 -11.72 7.98
N GLY A 385 -25.38 -12.48 6.88
CA GLY A 385 -25.56 -11.96 5.52
C GLY A 385 -26.99 -11.50 5.22
N ALA A 386 -28.01 -12.11 5.84
CA ALA A 386 -29.39 -11.66 5.70
C ALA A 386 -29.64 -10.37 6.48
N ALA A 387 -29.07 -10.25 7.68
CA ALA A 387 -29.13 -9.01 8.46
C ALA A 387 -28.39 -7.86 7.77
N LEU A 388 -27.17 -8.10 7.28
CA LEU A 388 -26.41 -7.10 6.51
C LEU A 388 -27.14 -6.68 5.22
N GLY A 389 -27.78 -7.61 4.52
CA GLY A 389 -28.62 -7.30 3.36
C GLY A 389 -29.81 -6.41 3.73
N ARG A 390 -30.57 -6.78 4.78
CA ARG A 390 -31.68 -5.98 5.33
C ARG A 390 -31.24 -4.56 5.68
N SER A 391 -30.06 -4.42 6.27
CA SER A 391 -29.47 -3.13 6.61
C SER A 391 -29.23 -2.25 5.37
N CYS A 392 -28.65 -2.80 4.30
CA CYS A 392 -28.52 -2.10 3.01
C CYS A 392 -29.90 -1.72 2.42
N ASP A 393 -30.87 -2.64 2.42
CA ASP A 393 -32.19 -2.40 1.82
C ASP A 393 -33.01 -1.34 2.57
N VAL A 394 -32.86 -1.27 3.90
CA VAL A 394 -33.49 -0.19 4.71
C VAL A 394 -32.85 1.16 4.40
N GLN A 395 -31.53 1.23 4.21
CA GLN A 395 -30.85 2.45 3.77
C GLN A 395 -31.39 2.94 2.43
N LYS A 396 -31.44 2.04 1.44
CA LYS A 396 -31.97 2.29 0.10
C LYS A 396 -33.38 2.88 0.16
N ASN A 397 -34.26 2.27 0.93
CA ASN A 397 -35.65 2.73 1.04
C ASN A 397 -35.73 4.11 1.69
N LYS A 398 -34.92 4.40 2.71
CA LYS A 398 -34.83 5.74 3.31
C LYS A 398 -34.32 6.79 2.30
N CYS A 399 -33.29 6.46 1.53
CA CYS A 399 -32.75 7.29 0.46
C CYS A 399 -33.82 7.60 -0.61
N ALA A 400 -34.48 6.56 -1.12
CA ALA A 400 -35.53 6.70 -2.15
C ALA A 400 -36.73 7.52 -1.66
N THR A 401 -37.15 7.34 -0.40
CA THR A 401 -38.20 8.18 0.21
C THR A 401 -37.78 9.64 0.30
N ALA A 402 -36.54 9.94 0.72
CA ALA A 402 -36.03 11.31 0.80
C ALA A 402 -35.93 11.99 -0.57
N VAL A 403 -35.49 11.25 -1.60
CA VAL A 403 -35.49 11.72 -3.01
C VAL A 403 -36.91 12.02 -3.48
N ASN A 404 -37.83 11.07 -3.32
CA ASN A 404 -39.22 11.24 -3.78
C ASN A 404 -39.98 12.35 -3.02
N ALA A 405 -39.58 12.66 -1.79
CA ALA A 405 -40.11 13.77 -1.01
C ALA A 405 -39.46 15.13 -1.34
N GLY A 406 -38.50 15.19 -2.27
CA GLY A 406 -37.72 16.40 -2.58
C GLY A 406 -36.77 16.85 -1.46
N GLN A 407 -36.55 15.99 -0.45
CA GLN A 407 -35.71 16.27 0.73
C GLN A 407 -34.23 15.94 0.49
N LEU A 408 -33.91 15.20 -0.56
CA LEU A 408 -32.55 14.86 -0.96
C LEU A 408 -32.36 15.13 -2.46
N GLN A 409 -31.38 15.97 -2.80
CA GLN A 409 -31.00 16.29 -4.18
C GLN A 409 -30.15 15.16 -4.79
N ALA A 410 -30.80 14.03 -5.05
CA ALA A 410 -30.23 12.85 -5.70
C ALA A 410 -31.31 12.14 -6.53
N SER A 411 -30.91 11.15 -7.32
CA SER A 411 -31.84 10.26 -8.03
C SER A 411 -32.04 8.95 -7.28
N VAL A 412 -33.17 8.27 -7.52
CA VAL A 412 -33.40 6.92 -6.99
C VAL A 412 -32.35 5.92 -7.53
N SER A 413 -31.81 6.14 -8.75
CA SER A 413 -30.70 5.36 -9.31
C SER A 413 -29.46 5.38 -8.42
N GLN A 414 -29.09 6.55 -7.88
CA GLN A 414 -27.94 6.67 -6.98
C GLN A 414 -28.18 5.97 -5.64
N CYS A 415 -29.43 5.91 -5.15
CA CYS A 415 -29.80 5.07 -4.01
C CYS A 415 -29.66 3.57 -4.32
N ASP A 416 -29.99 3.15 -5.55
CA ASP A 416 -29.85 1.76 -6.02
C ASP A 416 -28.36 1.37 -6.23
N GLU A 417 -27.53 2.28 -6.76
CA GLU A 417 -26.08 2.13 -6.89
C GLU A 417 -25.41 1.96 -5.52
N GLN A 418 -25.74 2.80 -4.55
CA GLN A 418 -25.23 2.67 -3.18
C GLN A 418 -25.68 1.36 -2.51
N ASN A 419 -26.92 0.92 -2.75
CA ASN A 419 -27.39 -0.39 -2.26
C ASN A 419 -26.58 -1.54 -2.88
N ALA A 420 -26.30 -1.47 -4.18
CA ALA A 420 -25.49 -2.46 -4.88
C ALA A 420 -24.05 -2.54 -4.31
N GLU A 421 -23.45 -1.40 -3.96
CA GLU A 421 -22.14 -1.33 -3.31
C GLU A 421 -22.16 -1.97 -1.90
N CYS A 422 -23.14 -1.63 -1.07
CA CYS A 422 -23.36 -2.22 0.25
C CYS A 422 -23.49 -3.76 0.16
N HIS A 423 -24.34 -4.25 -0.76
CA HIS A 423 -24.48 -5.69 -1.02
C HIS A 423 -23.21 -6.33 -1.63
N SER A 424 -22.42 -5.60 -2.41
CA SER A 424 -21.14 -6.05 -2.94
C SER A 424 -20.11 -6.29 -1.82
N GLN A 425 -19.94 -5.31 -0.92
CA GLN A 425 -19.06 -5.41 0.25
C GLN A 425 -19.41 -6.67 1.09
N ASN A 426 -20.71 -6.91 1.31
CA ASN A 426 -21.21 -8.10 2.01
C ASN A 426 -20.88 -9.43 1.29
N LYS A 427 -21.00 -9.47 -0.05
CA LYS A 427 -20.66 -10.65 -0.87
C LYS A 427 -19.16 -10.94 -0.86
N LEU A 428 -18.31 -9.92 -0.94
CA LEU A 428 -16.85 -10.04 -0.89
C LEU A 428 -16.38 -10.59 0.46
N ARG A 429 -16.91 -10.09 1.59
CA ARG A 429 -16.64 -10.63 2.93
C ARG A 429 -17.06 -12.11 3.05
N ARG A 430 -18.18 -12.51 2.45
CA ARG A 430 -18.62 -13.92 2.42
C ARG A 430 -17.74 -14.83 1.56
N ARG A 431 -17.15 -14.33 0.46
CA ARG A 431 -16.17 -15.08 -0.34
C ARG A 431 -14.84 -15.24 0.41
N ARG A 432 -14.36 -14.16 1.04
CA ARG A 432 -13.18 -14.19 1.94
C ARG A 432 -13.34 -15.27 3.02
N ARG A 433 -14.52 -15.34 3.65
CA ARG A 433 -14.90 -16.34 4.68
C ARG A 433 -15.22 -17.77 4.17
N ARG A 434 -14.89 -18.08 2.93
CA ARG A 434 -14.94 -19.45 2.36
C ARG A 434 -13.59 -19.89 1.85
N GLN A 435 -12.78 -18.93 1.41
CA GLN A 435 -11.40 -19.13 1.00
C GLN A 435 -10.49 -19.30 2.23
N ASP A 436 -10.73 -18.56 3.32
CA ASP A 436 -9.93 -18.57 4.55
C ASP A 436 -9.94 -19.88 5.35
N GLY A 437 -10.96 -20.74 5.20
CA GLY A 437 -11.06 -22.04 5.89
C GLY A 437 -9.86 -22.98 5.66
N SER A 438 -9.13 -22.81 4.55
CA SER A 438 -7.92 -23.59 4.25
C SER A 438 -6.62 -22.93 4.76
N TRP A 439 -6.65 -21.68 5.21
CA TRP A 439 -5.46 -20.86 5.53
C TRP A 439 -5.35 -20.47 7.01
N ILE A 440 -6.23 -21.00 7.87
CA ILE A 440 -6.35 -20.63 9.29
C ILE A 440 -5.03 -20.80 10.07
N ARG A 441 -4.16 -21.76 9.70
CA ARG A 441 -2.93 -22.07 10.44
C ARG A 441 -1.78 -21.06 10.26
N THR A 442 -1.76 -20.26 9.19
CA THR A 442 -0.61 -19.37 8.89
C THR A 442 -0.89 -17.91 9.25
N ARG A 443 -2.16 -17.50 9.34
CA ARG A 443 -2.54 -16.10 9.61
C ARG A 443 -2.47 -15.69 11.08
N GLN A 444 -2.30 -16.65 11.99
CA GLN A 444 -2.25 -16.41 13.43
C GLN A 444 -0.98 -15.66 13.87
N ALA A 445 0.05 -15.54 13.02
CA ALA A 445 1.30 -14.82 13.33
C ALA A 445 1.25 -13.28 13.13
N ALA A 446 0.22 -12.74 12.46
CA ALA A 446 0.17 -11.32 12.10
C ALA A 446 -0.57 -10.41 13.11
N ASN A 447 -1.54 -10.97 13.83
CA ASN A 447 -2.36 -10.27 14.85
C ASN A 447 -2.32 -11.04 16.20
N ASP A 448 -1.16 -11.59 16.58
CA ASP A 448 -0.99 -12.29 17.85
C ASP A 448 -0.83 -11.29 19.01
N PHE A 449 -1.96 -10.86 19.56
CA PHE A 449 -2.03 -10.05 20.78
C PHE A 449 -1.71 -10.85 22.06
N GLY A 450 -1.26 -12.11 21.94
CA GLY A 450 -0.93 -12.99 23.05
C GLY A 450 -2.19 -13.40 23.81
N LYS A 451 -2.19 -13.21 25.14
CA LYS A 451 -3.35 -13.53 25.99
C LYS A 451 -4.43 -12.43 26.06
N CYS A 452 -4.24 -11.30 25.37
CA CYS A 452 -5.24 -10.24 25.23
C CYS A 452 -5.95 -10.34 23.88
N THR A 453 -7.09 -9.66 23.75
CA THR A 453 -8.02 -9.84 22.62
C THR A 453 -8.14 -8.62 21.72
N ASP A 454 -8.73 -7.54 22.22
CA ASP A 454 -9.06 -6.34 21.44
C ASP A 454 -8.31 -5.11 21.97
N PRO A 455 -7.24 -4.67 21.29
CA PRO A 455 -6.48 -3.47 21.66
C PRO A 455 -7.04 -2.18 21.04
N THR A 456 -8.26 -2.16 20.48
CA THR A 456 -8.79 -0.92 19.87
C THR A 456 -9.18 0.16 20.88
N ILE A 457 -9.31 1.39 20.38
CA ILE A 457 -9.59 2.60 21.15
C ILE A 457 -10.91 3.21 20.68
N VAL A 458 -11.76 3.59 21.62
CA VAL A 458 -12.99 4.34 21.38
C VAL A 458 -12.74 5.81 21.70
N PHE A 459 -13.09 6.71 20.78
CA PHE A 459 -13.28 8.13 21.09
C PHE A 459 -14.75 8.39 21.41
N SER A 460 -15.03 9.19 22.43
CA SER A 460 -16.39 9.60 22.77
C SER A 460 -16.45 11.04 23.26
N LYS A 461 -17.56 11.71 22.95
CA LYS A 461 -17.89 13.05 23.47
C LYS A 461 -18.51 13.03 24.88
N SER A 462 -18.84 11.84 25.39
CA SER A 462 -19.35 11.60 26.75
C SER A 462 -18.77 10.29 27.26
N LEU A 463 -18.01 10.35 28.35
CA LEU A 463 -17.30 9.21 28.92
C LEU A 463 -17.78 8.97 30.36
N PRO A 464 -17.76 7.71 30.87
CA PRO A 464 -18.32 7.40 32.20
C PRO A 464 -17.63 8.16 33.34
N ASP A 465 -16.36 8.51 33.16
CA ASP A 465 -15.48 9.15 34.12
C ASP A 465 -15.26 10.66 33.89
N ARG A 466 -15.77 11.25 32.78
CA ARG A 466 -15.56 12.67 32.46
C ARG A 466 -16.52 13.26 31.43
N LYS A 467 -16.75 14.58 31.55
CA LYS A 467 -17.74 15.33 30.74
C LYS A 467 -17.21 15.81 29.40
N GLU A 468 -15.90 15.96 29.23
CA GLU A 468 -15.30 16.46 27.99
C GLU A 468 -14.79 15.30 27.12
N PRO A 469 -14.71 15.47 25.79
CA PRO A 469 -14.34 14.39 24.88
C PRO A 469 -12.98 13.75 25.17
N GLY A 470 -12.83 12.47 24.82
CA GLY A 470 -11.58 11.74 25.02
C GLY A 470 -11.62 10.30 24.53
N PHE A 471 -10.59 9.56 24.90
CA PHE A 471 -10.26 8.23 24.42
C PHE A 471 -10.30 7.21 25.56
N ILE A 472 -10.76 5.99 25.30
CA ILE A 472 -10.76 4.85 26.24
C ILE A 472 -10.53 3.54 25.48
N PRO A 473 -9.87 2.51 26.05
CA PRO A 473 -9.78 1.19 25.41
C PRO A 473 -11.17 0.59 25.18
N SER A 474 -11.38 -0.08 24.04
CA SER A 474 -12.63 -0.80 23.74
C SER A 474 -12.85 -1.98 24.71
N ASN A 475 -11.77 -2.67 25.08
CA ASN A 475 -11.75 -3.75 26.05
C ASN A 475 -10.99 -3.35 27.32
N THR A 476 -11.72 -2.74 28.26
CA THR A 476 -11.20 -2.36 29.58
C THR A 476 -10.90 -3.56 30.51
N LYS A 477 -11.20 -4.80 30.13
CA LYS A 477 -10.81 -6.00 30.92
C LYS A 477 -9.35 -6.36 30.68
N ASP A 478 -8.93 -6.41 29.42
CA ASP A 478 -7.54 -6.69 29.03
C ASP A 478 -6.67 -5.44 29.23
N PHE A 479 -7.23 -4.28 28.87
CA PHE A 479 -6.62 -2.96 28.90
C PHE A 479 -7.31 -2.06 29.93
N ASN A 480 -7.20 -2.42 31.21
CA ASN A 480 -7.78 -1.64 32.31
C ASN A 480 -7.04 -0.30 32.51
N HIS A 481 -7.54 0.75 31.86
CA HIS A 481 -7.12 2.15 32.02
C HIS A 481 -8.36 3.04 31.90
N GLY A 482 -8.40 4.13 32.68
CA GLY A 482 -9.44 5.16 32.57
C GLY A 482 -9.36 5.92 31.24
N SER A 483 -10.29 6.84 30.99
CA SER A 483 -10.24 7.62 29.76
C SER A 483 -9.21 8.77 29.85
N ALA A 484 -8.79 9.29 28.70
CA ALA A 484 -7.85 10.41 28.62
C ALA A 484 -8.19 11.39 27.49
N GLN A 485 -7.83 12.66 27.65
CA GLN A 485 -8.00 13.67 26.59
C GLN A 485 -7.09 13.46 25.38
N ARG A 486 -5.94 12.79 25.56
CA ARG A 486 -4.92 12.62 24.52
C ARG A 486 -4.78 11.15 24.15
N ILE A 487 -4.94 10.85 22.86
CA ILE A 487 -4.83 9.50 22.31
C ILE A 487 -3.53 8.79 22.71
N GLY A 488 -2.41 9.53 22.74
CA GLY A 488 -1.09 8.99 23.08
C GLY A 488 -0.98 8.38 24.48
N ILE A 489 -1.86 8.75 25.42
CA ILE A 489 -1.89 8.14 26.76
C ILE A 489 -2.49 6.73 26.67
N ILE A 490 -3.64 6.59 26.00
CA ILE A 490 -4.34 5.32 25.84
C ILE A 490 -3.58 4.39 24.89
N ALA A 491 -3.12 4.91 23.74
CA ALA A 491 -2.31 4.19 22.78
C ALA A 491 -0.94 3.79 23.37
N GLY A 492 -0.35 4.64 24.21
CA GLY A 492 0.81 4.33 25.06
C GLY A 492 0.60 3.07 25.87
N PHE A 493 -0.36 3.16 26.81
CA PHE A 493 -0.73 2.08 27.71
C PHE A 493 -1.06 0.76 26.98
N ILE A 494 -1.79 0.79 25.87
CA ILE A 494 -2.17 -0.41 25.13
C ILE A 494 -0.95 -1.14 24.57
N CYS A 495 0.03 -0.45 24.00
CA CYS A 495 1.21 -1.10 23.44
C CYS A 495 2.16 -1.64 24.51
N ASP A 496 2.31 -0.91 25.63
CA ASP A 496 3.08 -1.39 26.78
C ASP A 496 2.40 -2.63 27.40
N ARG A 497 1.07 -2.59 27.54
CA ARG A 497 0.26 -3.73 28.00
C ARG A 497 0.39 -4.95 27.08
N LEU A 498 0.40 -4.74 25.75
CA LEU A 498 0.62 -5.80 24.75
C LEU A 498 1.99 -6.48 24.93
N ASN A 499 3.05 -5.69 25.13
CA ASN A 499 4.41 -6.19 25.37
C ASN A 499 4.51 -6.95 26.71
N ASP A 500 4.07 -6.30 27.80
CA ASP A 500 4.41 -6.74 29.15
C ASP A 500 3.41 -7.72 29.73
N ASN A 501 2.11 -7.43 29.65
CA ASN A 501 1.09 -8.29 30.22
C ASN A 501 0.62 -9.33 29.21
N CYS A 502 0.19 -8.89 28.03
CA CYS A 502 -0.44 -9.76 27.05
C CYS A 502 0.55 -10.77 26.45
N LYS A 503 1.85 -10.48 26.45
CA LYS A 503 2.91 -11.29 25.80
C LYS A 503 2.63 -11.48 24.30
N ALA A 504 2.19 -10.40 23.65
CA ALA A 504 1.99 -10.34 22.21
C ALA A 504 3.30 -10.59 21.45
N ALA A 505 3.19 -11.02 20.19
CA ALA A 505 4.37 -11.20 19.34
C ALA A 505 5.13 -9.86 19.15
N LYS A 506 6.46 -9.91 19.02
CA LYS A 506 7.29 -8.70 18.83
C LYS A 506 6.87 -7.87 17.61
N THR A 507 6.38 -8.53 16.55
CA THR A 507 5.77 -7.91 15.37
C THR A 507 4.51 -7.12 15.72
N THR A 508 3.64 -7.68 16.55
CA THR A 508 2.43 -7.02 17.06
C THR A 508 2.76 -5.80 17.94
N VAL A 509 3.80 -5.89 18.78
CA VAL A 509 4.29 -4.74 19.57
C VAL A 509 4.86 -3.65 18.67
N ALA A 510 5.58 -4.00 17.60
CA ALA A 510 6.09 -3.05 16.61
C ALA A 510 4.94 -2.35 15.84
N ASN A 511 3.96 -3.12 15.34
CA ASN A 511 2.77 -2.59 14.69
C ASN A 511 1.98 -1.64 15.60
N CYS A 512 1.95 -1.92 16.92
CA CYS A 512 1.32 -1.04 17.89
C CYS A 512 2.04 0.30 18.03
N LYS A 513 3.38 0.33 17.97
CA LYS A 513 4.15 1.59 17.91
C LYS A 513 3.88 2.39 16.64
N SER A 514 3.71 1.73 15.50
CA SER A 514 3.24 2.38 14.26
C SER A 514 1.81 2.93 14.38
N ALA A 515 0.92 2.21 15.08
CA ALA A 515 -0.44 2.68 15.37
C ALA A 515 -0.42 3.92 16.28
N GLN A 516 0.43 3.97 17.31
CA GLN A 516 0.65 5.16 18.14
C GLN A 516 1.09 6.37 17.31
N GLN A 517 2.04 6.17 16.38
CA GLN A 517 2.55 7.24 15.50
C GLN A 517 1.46 7.78 14.57
N ALA A 518 0.70 6.90 13.91
CA ALA A 518 -0.43 7.30 13.07
C ALA A 518 -1.50 8.07 13.85
N ALA A 519 -1.79 7.65 15.07
CA ALA A 519 -2.74 8.30 15.97
C ALA A 519 -2.25 9.66 16.50
N ALA A 520 -0.94 9.82 16.70
CA ALA A 520 -0.33 11.08 17.12
C ALA A 520 -0.26 12.12 15.98
N ALA A 521 -0.15 11.68 14.73
CA ALA A 521 -0.15 12.54 13.55
C ALA A 521 -1.56 12.99 13.11
N ALA A 522 -2.61 12.29 13.55
CA ALA A 522 -4.00 12.62 13.23
C ALA A 522 -4.58 13.73 14.12
N THR A 523 -5.67 14.36 13.65
CA THR A 523 -6.51 15.24 14.47
C THR A 523 -6.93 14.52 15.75
N GLN A 524 -6.79 15.19 16.90
CA GLN A 524 -6.92 14.59 18.24
C GLN A 524 -8.39 14.39 18.67
N ASP A 525 -9.16 13.76 17.79
CA ASP A 525 -10.57 13.40 17.95
C ASP A 525 -10.80 11.95 17.44
N GLN A 526 -11.98 11.64 16.91
CA GLN A 526 -12.30 10.34 16.31
C GLN A 526 -11.24 9.89 15.28
N ALA A 527 -10.67 10.81 14.49
CA ALA A 527 -9.68 10.49 13.47
C ALA A 527 -8.41 9.84 14.05
N ALA A 528 -8.00 10.23 15.27
CA ALA A 528 -6.86 9.61 15.95
C ALA A 528 -7.17 8.20 16.47
N ALA A 529 -8.40 7.96 16.96
CA ALA A 529 -8.83 6.60 17.32
C ALA A 529 -8.90 5.70 16.08
N ASP A 530 -9.47 6.21 14.97
CA ASP A 530 -9.57 5.47 13.71
C ASP A 530 -8.19 5.18 13.11
N ALA A 531 -7.26 6.14 13.15
CA ALA A 531 -5.88 5.95 12.71
C ALA A 531 -5.15 4.86 13.52
N PHE A 532 -5.33 4.84 14.85
CA PHE A 532 -4.81 3.76 15.70
C PHE A 532 -5.42 2.40 15.33
N ASN A 533 -6.76 2.34 15.34
CA ASN A 533 -7.55 1.12 15.16
C ASN A 533 -7.28 0.44 13.82
N LYS A 534 -7.13 1.25 12.77
CA LYS A 534 -6.78 0.82 11.41
C LYS A 534 -5.46 0.07 11.38
N VAL A 535 -4.40 0.65 11.94
CA VAL A 535 -3.07 0.03 11.96
C VAL A 535 -3.04 -1.21 12.86
N ILE A 536 -3.58 -1.13 14.09
CA ILE A 536 -3.48 -2.23 15.06
C ILE A 536 -4.30 -3.48 14.66
N THR A 537 -5.41 -3.33 13.93
CA THR A 537 -6.26 -4.47 13.50
C THR A 537 -5.87 -5.07 12.15
N GLY A 538 -4.83 -4.56 11.49
CA GLY A 538 -4.47 -4.96 10.13
C GLY A 538 -5.41 -4.43 9.05
N GLY A 539 -6.10 -3.32 9.34
CA GLY A 539 -6.85 -2.54 8.36
C GLY A 539 -5.88 -1.80 7.43
N ALA A 540 -6.04 -1.99 6.12
CA ALA A 540 -5.16 -1.40 5.12
C ALA A 540 -5.03 0.13 5.29
N ALA A 541 -3.79 0.63 5.20
CA ALA A 541 -3.47 2.05 5.28
C ALA A 541 -3.94 2.82 4.03
N GLY A 542 -5.25 3.08 3.92
CA GLY A 542 -5.75 4.10 2.99
C GLY A 542 -5.31 5.49 3.45
N GLY A 543 -4.46 6.17 2.68
CA GLY A 543 -3.96 7.51 3.01
C GLY A 543 -5.10 8.52 3.18
N GLY A 544 -5.02 9.36 4.21
CA GLY A 544 -5.91 10.51 4.36
C GLY A 544 -5.45 11.66 3.48
N GLY A 545 -6.36 12.26 2.72
CA GLY A 545 -6.11 13.55 2.07
C GLY A 545 -5.99 14.64 3.12
N ASN A 546 -4.91 15.43 3.07
CA ASN A 546 -4.77 16.60 3.92
C ASN A 546 -5.56 17.77 3.31
N ALA A 547 -6.62 18.22 3.99
CA ALA A 547 -7.40 19.36 3.55
C ALA A 547 -6.65 20.67 3.88
N THR A 548 -5.97 21.25 2.89
CA THR A 548 -5.35 22.56 3.02
C THR A 548 -6.45 23.62 3.16
N ALA A 549 -6.60 24.16 4.37
CA ALA A 549 -7.50 25.28 4.63
C ALA A 549 -7.04 26.52 3.84
N GLN A 550 -7.93 27.03 2.99
CA GLN A 550 -7.69 28.22 2.18
C GLN A 550 -7.85 29.47 3.05
N ALA A 551 -6.74 30.00 3.57
CA ALA A 551 -6.74 31.23 4.34
C ALA A 551 -6.75 32.46 3.40
N THR A 552 -7.93 32.99 3.13
CA THR A 552 -8.10 34.32 2.54
C THR A 552 -7.96 35.41 3.61
N CYS A 553 -6.99 36.31 3.44
CA CYS A 553 -7.02 37.65 4.03
C CYS A 553 -6.69 38.67 2.92
N ALA A 554 -7.26 39.87 3.05
CA ALA A 554 -7.26 40.94 2.06
C ALA A 554 -5.91 41.69 1.95
#